data_AF-A0A524J1D4-F1
#
_entry.id   AF-A0A524J1D4-F1
#
_cell.length_a   1.000
_cell.length_b   1.000
_cell.length_c   1.000
_cell.angle_alpha   90.00
_cell.angle_beta   90.00
_cell.angle_gamma   90.00
#
_symmetry.space_group_name_H-M   'P 1'
#
loop_
_entity.id
_entity.type
_entity.pdbx_description
1 polymer ?
#
loop_
_entity_poly.entity_id
_entity_poly.type
_entity_poly.pdbx_seq_one_letter_code
_entity_poly.pdbx_strand_id
1 'polypeptide(L)'
;PHLGEFIALCKRKGMTTFLVTNGSIPKALANLSSLPSQLYVTVAAPNKELFKRICVPQFDGAWENLMETLELLPSLSTRTVIRHTLVRDWNLGWEDEYARLDEIASPTFIESKGYVFVGDSRTRMTIENMPSHSSVVEFSRRIADRLSLEILAEREDSRVTLIGKKGSKLKIVE
;
A
#
# COMPACT_ATOMS: atom_id res chain seq x y z
N PRO A 1 -3.87 4.55 -20.43
CA PRO A 1 -4.99 5.42 -20.92
C PRO A 1 -6.36 4.76 -20.71
N HIS A 2 -6.57 3.51 -21.10
CA HIS A 2 -7.88 2.83 -21.08
C HIS A 2 -8.18 2.03 -19.81
N LEU A 3 -7.54 2.36 -18.69
CA LEU A 3 -7.63 1.54 -17.46
C LEU A 3 -9.06 1.52 -16.89
N GLY A 4 -9.75 2.67 -16.85
CA GLY A 4 -11.13 2.74 -16.38
C GLY A 4 -12.11 1.95 -17.26
N GLU A 5 -11.95 2.00 -18.59
CA GLU A 5 -12.75 1.23 -19.54
C GLU A 5 -12.54 -0.28 -19.35
N PHE A 6 -11.30 -0.70 -19.11
CA PHE A 6 -10.97 -2.09 -18.83
C PHE A 6 -11.59 -2.58 -17.51
N ILE A 7 -11.50 -1.79 -16.44
CA ILE A 7 -12.15 -2.09 -15.15
C ILE A 7 -13.67 -2.23 -15.34
N ALA A 8 -14.28 -1.32 -16.10
CA ALA A 8 -15.71 -1.38 -16.40
C ALA A 8 -16.07 -2.66 -17.17
N LEU A 9 -15.24 -3.08 -18.14
CA LEU A 9 -15.45 -4.33 -18.88
C LEU A 9 -15.37 -5.57 -17.97
N CYS A 10 -14.39 -5.63 -17.07
CA CYS A 10 -14.26 -6.72 -16.10
C CYS A 10 -15.49 -6.80 -15.19
N LYS A 11 -15.95 -5.67 -14.66
CA LYS A 11 -17.16 -5.62 -13.83
C LYS A 11 -18.42 -6.07 -14.57
N ARG A 12 -18.59 -5.66 -15.85
CA ARG A 12 -19.69 -6.16 -16.69
C ARG A 12 -19.67 -7.68 -16.91
N LYS A 13 -18.51 -8.33 -16.73
CA LYS A 13 -18.36 -9.79 -16.80
C LYS A 13 -18.50 -10.47 -15.43
N GLY A 14 -18.88 -9.75 -14.38
CA GLY A 14 -19.01 -10.28 -13.02
C GLY A 14 -17.67 -10.54 -12.34
N MET A 15 -16.60 -9.87 -12.76
CA MET A 15 -15.28 -10.00 -12.16
C MET A 15 -15.03 -8.90 -11.13
N THR A 16 -14.54 -9.31 -9.96
CA THR A 16 -14.00 -8.39 -8.96
C THR A 16 -12.62 -7.89 -9.37
N THR A 17 -12.38 -6.58 -9.28
CA THR A 17 -11.17 -5.93 -9.82
C THR A 17 -10.30 -5.35 -8.72
N PHE A 18 -9.01 -5.64 -8.81
CA PHE A 18 -7.98 -5.18 -7.87
C PHE A 18 -6.95 -4.39 -8.67
N LEU A 19 -6.84 -3.09 -8.41
CA LEU A 19 -5.83 -2.24 -9.04
C LEU A 19 -4.70 -2.00 -8.06
N VAL A 20 -3.46 -2.22 -8.47
CA VAL A 20 -2.26 -1.90 -7.68
C VAL A 20 -1.47 -0.81 -8.39
N THR A 21 -1.12 0.25 -7.68
CA THR A 21 -0.33 1.37 -8.18
C THR A 21 0.76 1.77 -7.20
N ASN A 22 1.81 2.41 -7.68
CA ASN A 22 2.84 3.07 -6.86
C ASN A 22 2.48 4.54 -6.52
N GLY A 23 1.33 5.03 -7.00
CA GLY A 23 0.84 6.39 -6.75
C GLY A 23 1.57 7.49 -7.52
N SER A 24 2.43 7.17 -8.49
CA SER A 24 3.24 8.21 -9.15
C SER A 24 2.49 9.01 -10.23
N ILE A 25 1.21 8.69 -10.51
CA ILE A 25 0.38 9.33 -11.55
C ILE A 25 -1.03 9.63 -10.99
N PRO A 26 -1.19 10.62 -10.10
CA PRO A 26 -2.46 10.93 -9.44
C PRO A 26 -3.60 11.22 -10.43
N LYS A 27 -3.31 11.95 -11.51
CA LYS A 27 -4.29 12.26 -12.58
C LYS A 27 -4.89 11.02 -13.23
N ALA A 28 -4.15 9.90 -13.32
CA ALA A 28 -4.69 8.68 -13.89
C ALA A 28 -5.73 8.03 -12.98
N LEU A 29 -5.57 8.14 -11.66
CA LEU A 29 -6.54 7.66 -10.67
C LEU A 29 -7.76 8.58 -10.61
N ALA A 30 -7.55 9.89 -10.56
CA ALA A 30 -8.63 10.88 -10.51
C ALA A 30 -9.57 10.80 -11.73
N ASN A 31 -9.03 10.42 -12.89
CA ASN A 31 -9.78 10.34 -14.15
C ASN A 31 -10.27 8.92 -14.49
N LEU A 32 -10.25 7.97 -13.56
CA LEU A 32 -10.78 6.63 -13.82
C LEU A 32 -12.30 6.70 -14.09
N SER A 33 -12.71 6.32 -15.29
CA SER A 33 -14.13 6.21 -15.65
C SER A 33 -14.88 5.12 -14.87
N SER A 34 -14.17 4.15 -14.31
CA SER A 34 -14.72 3.15 -13.40
C SER A 34 -13.68 2.79 -12.34
N LEU A 35 -14.07 2.91 -11.07
CA LEU A 35 -13.21 2.53 -9.94
C LEU A 35 -13.14 1.00 -9.80
N PRO A 36 -11.99 0.45 -9.40
CA PRO A 36 -11.86 -0.97 -9.10
C PRO A 36 -12.74 -1.36 -7.91
N SER A 37 -12.92 -2.65 -7.67
CA SER A 37 -13.57 -3.15 -6.44
C SER A 37 -12.66 -2.92 -5.23
N GLN A 38 -11.34 -2.93 -5.43
CA GLN A 38 -10.33 -2.53 -4.45
C GLN A 38 -9.12 -1.86 -5.10
N LEU A 39 -8.69 -0.72 -4.54
CA LEU A 39 -7.51 0.03 -4.96
C LEU A 39 -6.38 -0.12 -3.93
N TYR A 40 -5.21 -0.56 -4.38
CA TYR A 40 -3.97 -0.62 -3.62
C TYR A 40 -3.01 0.49 -4.05
N VAL A 41 -2.53 1.28 -3.09
CA VAL A 41 -1.38 2.16 -3.27
C VAL A 41 -0.20 1.59 -2.49
N THR A 42 0.91 1.32 -3.18
CA THR A 42 2.13 0.84 -2.54
C THR A 42 2.92 2.02 -1.98
N VAL A 43 3.17 2.02 -0.67
CA VAL A 43 4.00 3.01 0.03
C VAL A 43 5.25 2.29 0.52
N ALA A 44 6.33 2.36 -0.28
CA ALA A 44 7.58 1.67 0.01
C ALA A 44 8.56 2.49 0.88
N ALA A 45 8.25 3.76 1.15
CA ALA A 45 9.08 4.62 1.98
C ALA A 45 8.23 5.60 2.80
N PRO A 46 8.64 5.90 4.04
CA PRO A 46 7.89 6.75 4.97
C PRO A 46 8.07 8.26 4.74
N ASN A 47 9.12 8.67 4.01
CA ASN A 47 9.45 10.07 3.77
C ASN A 47 10.20 10.25 2.44
N LYS A 48 10.31 11.51 1.99
CA LYS A 48 10.93 11.87 0.70
C LYS A 48 12.37 11.40 0.57
N GLU A 49 13.16 11.45 1.64
CA GLU A 49 14.57 11.06 1.61
C GLU A 49 14.71 9.55 1.40
N LEU A 50 14.03 8.73 2.21
CA LEU A 50 14.02 7.29 2.05
C LEU A 50 13.37 6.88 0.73
N PHE A 51 12.35 7.61 0.27
CA PHE A 51 11.72 7.35 -1.03
C PHE A 51 12.71 7.47 -2.18
N LYS A 52 13.52 8.54 -2.20
CA LYS A 52 14.57 8.69 -3.23
C LYS A 52 15.58 7.55 -3.20
N ARG A 53 15.99 7.11 -2.00
CA ARG A 53 16.98 6.04 -1.83
C ARG A 53 16.44 4.66 -2.21
N ILE A 54 15.22 4.32 -1.78
CA ILE A 54 14.61 2.99 -1.94
C ILE A 54 13.98 2.84 -3.32
N CYS A 55 13.16 3.82 -3.72
CA CYS A 55 12.34 3.71 -4.92
C CYS A 55 13.09 4.10 -6.20
N VAL A 56 14.18 4.89 -6.09
CA VAL A 56 14.99 5.38 -7.22
C VAL A 56 14.09 5.87 -8.37
N PRO A 57 13.26 6.91 -8.13
CA PRO A 57 12.23 7.31 -9.09
C PRO A 57 12.87 7.77 -10.41
N GLN A 58 12.22 7.43 -11.53
CA GLN A 58 12.72 7.76 -12.87
C GLN A 58 12.53 9.24 -13.25
N PHE A 59 11.77 10.00 -12.46
CA PHE A 59 11.49 11.40 -12.69
C PHE A 59 11.33 12.17 -11.38
N ASP A 60 11.64 13.46 -11.41
CA ASP A 60 11.44 14.36 -10.27
C ASP A 60 9.95 14.59 -10.00
N GLY A 61 9.58 14.80 -8.73
CA GLY A 61 8.17 14.99 -8.36
C GLY A 61 7.41 13.70 -8.05
N ALA A 62 8.03 12.52 -8.19
CA ALA A 62 7.35 11.26 -7.91
C ALA A 62 6.88 11.11 -6.45
N TRP A 63 7.59 11.73 -5.49
CA TRP A 63 7.16 11.77 -4.08
C TRP A 63 5.94 12.70 -3.91
N GLU A 64 5.98 13.88 -4.49
CA GLU A 64 4.89 14.85 -4.48
C GLU A 64 3.62 14.24 -5.12
N ASN A 65 3.77 13.54 -6.24
CA ASN A 65 2.68 12.81 -6.89
C ASN A 65 2.10 11.69 -6.02
N LEU A 66 2.95 11.00 -5.24
CA LEU A 66 2.48 10.02 -4.26
C LEU A 66 1.65 10.73 -3.18
N MET A 67 2.11 11.85 -2.65
CA MET A 67 1.35 12.64 -1.66
C MET A 67 0.00 13.08 -2.22
N GLU A 68 -0.06 13.64 -3.43
CA GLU A 68 -1.31 13.97 -4.12
C GLU A 68 -2.23 12.74 -4.26
N THR A 69 -1.66 11.56 -4.54
CA THR A 69 -2.43 10.32 -4.61
C THR A 69 -2.99 9.94 -3.25
N LEU A 70 -2.22 10.04 -2.17
CA LEU A 70 -2.69 9.74 -0.82
C LEU A 70 -3.83 10.68 -0.41
N GLU A 71 -3.68 11.98 -0.66
CA GLU A 71 -4.71 13.00 -0.39
C GLU A 71 -6.01 12.78 -1.20
N LEU A 72 -5.91 12.16 -2.39
CA LEU A 72 -7.07 11.83 -3.22
C LEU A 72 -7.88 10.66 -2.66
N LEU A 73 -7.26 9.69 -1.98
CA LEU A 73 -7.89 8.42 -1.61
C LEU A 73 -9.20 8.56 -0.80
N PRO A 74 -9.32 9.47 0.19
CA PRO A 74 -10.56 9.65 0.94
C PRO A 74 -11.77 10.06 0.08
N SER A 75 -11.54 10.65 -1.10
CA SER A 75 -12.61 11.07 -2.01
C SER A 75 -13.14 9.93 -2.90
N LEU A 76 -12.44 8.80 -2.98
CA LEU A 76 -12.78 7.71 -3.88
C LEU A 76 -13.81 6.76 -3.24
N SER A 77 -14.91 6.50 -3.95
CA SER A 77 -15.98 5.59 -3.52
C SER A 77 -15.65 4.11 -3.79
N THR A 78 -14.45 3.68 -3.40
CA THR A 78 -14.00 2.29 -3.48
C THR A 78 -13.22 1.89 -2.22
N ARG A 79 -13.09 0.58 -1.98
CA ARG A 79 -12.25 0.07 -0.90
C ARG A 79 -10.79 0.37 -1.22
N THR A 80 -10.12 1.12 -0.35
CA THR A 80 -8.72 1.51 -0.50
C THR A 80 -7.82 0.75 0.46
N VAL A 81 -6.62 0.42 0.00
CA VAL A 81 -5.58 -0.23 0.79
C VAL A 81 -4.26 0.49 0.59
N ILE A 82 -3.64 0.94 1.67
CA ILE A 82 -2.22 1.29 1.66
C ILE A 82 -1.43 0.02 1.93
N ARG A 83 -0.50 -0.32 1.04
CA ARG A 83 0.41 -1.45 1.24
C ARG A 83 1.81 -0.96 1.52
N HIS A 84 2.28 -1.18 2.75
CA HIS A 84 3.67 -0.95 3.11
C HIS A 84 4.51 -2.15 2.68
N THR A 85 5.56 -1.91 1.89
CA THR A 85 6.55 -2.94 1.54
C THR A 85 7.76 -2.76 2.44
N LEU A 86 7.91 -3.65 3.43
CA LEU A 86 8.86 -3.51 4.53
C LEU A 86 10.16 -4.27 4.25
N VAL A 87 11.29 -3.58 4.38
CA VAL A 87 12.63 -4.07 4.11
C VAL A 87 13.47 -3.83 5.37
N ARG A 88 14.08 -4.90 5.89
CA ARG A 88 14.95 -4.83 7.07
C ARG A 88 16.15 -3.93 6.80
N ASP A 89 16.49 -3.09 7.76
CA ASP A 89 17.57 -2.10 7.74
C ASP A 89 17.38 -0.93 6.76
N TRP A 90 16.19 -0.81 6.14
CA TRP A 90 15.88 0.28 5.20
C TRP A 90 14.70 1.14 5.63
N ASN A 91 13.53 0.53 5.88
CA ASN A 91 12.31 1.28 6.20
C ASN A 91 11.49 0.70 7.36
N LEU A 92 11.92 -0.41 7.97
CA LEU A 92 11.40 -0.86 9.26
C LEU A 92 11.82 0.11 10.37
N GLY A 93 10.92 0.40 11.31
CA GLY A 93 11.18 1.29 12.46
C GLY A 93 10.80 2.76 12.25
N TRP A 94 10.05 3.08 11.19
CA TRP A 94 9.58 4.43 10.86
C TRP A 94 8.05 4.55 11.05
N GLU A 95 7.51 3.92 12.09
CA GLU A 95 6.06 3.78 12.28
C GLU A 95 5.35 5.13 12.42
N ASP A 96 5.98 6.12 13.05
CA ASP A 96 5.39 7.46 13.20
C ASP A 96 5.23 8.17 11.86
N GLU A 97 6.20 8.05 10.95
CA GLU A 97 6.10 8.61 9.60
C GLU A 97 5.07 7.85 8.76
N TYR A 98 5.05 6.51 8.81
CA TYR A 98 4.07 5.72 8.08
C TYR A 98 2.65 6.01 8.55
N ALA A 99 2.44 6.11 9.87
CA ALA A 99 1.15 6.47 10.44
C ALA A 99 0.66 7.83 9.91
N ARG A 100 1.53 8.85 9.81
CA ARG A 100 1.16 10.15 9.23
C ARG A 100 0.70 10.04 7.77
N LEU A 101 1.34 9.19 6.96
CA LEU A 101 0.92 8.94 5.58
C LEU A 101 -0.43 8.22 5.52
N ASP A 102 -0.64 7.25 6.41
CA ASP A 102 -1.88 6.50 6.51
C ASP A 102 -3.05 7.36 7.01
N GLU A 103 -2.80 8.32 7.90
CA GLU A 103 -3.79 9.33 8.34
C GLU A 103 -4.26 10.21 7.17
N ILE A 104 -3.33 10.68 6.34
CA ILE A 104 -3.64 11.46 5.14
C ILE A 104 -4.48 10.63 4.17
N ALA A 105 -4.06 9.38 3.94
CA ALA A 105 -4.73 8.48 3.01
C ALA A 105 -6.10 7.98 3.49
N SER A 106 -6.31 7.92 4.82
CA SER A 106 -7.48 7.35 5.49
C SER A 106 -8.01 6.08 4.81
N PRO A 107 -7.16 5.04 4.60
CA PRO A 107 -7.54 3.90 3.80
C PRO A 107 -8.52 3.00 4.54
N THR A 108 -9.22 2.14 3.80
CA THR A 108 -10.06 1.11 4.44
C THR A 108 -9.21 0.08 5.19
N PHE A 109 -8.04 -0.27 4.64
CA PHE A 109 -7.07 -1.18 5.27
C PHE A 109 -5.64 -0.72 5.07
N ILE A 110 -4.76 -1.16 5.97
CA ILE A 110 -3.32 -1.05 5.80
C ILE A 110 -2.77 -2.48 5.75
N GLU A 111 -1.98 -2.79 4.72
CA GLU A 111 -1.32 -4.08 4.55
C GLU A 111 0.18 -3.90 4.75
N SER A 112 0.73 -4.39 5.86
CA SER A 112 2.17 -4.41 6.07
C SER A 112 2.72 -5.72 5.54
N LYS A 113 3.56 -5.67 4.50
CA LYS A 113 4.11 -6.86 3.85
C LYS A 113 5.62 -6.83 3.83
N GLY A 114 6.24 -7.90 4.32
CA GLY A 114 7.67 -8.11 4.24
C GLY A 114 8.15 -8.29 2.79
N TYR A 115 9.25 -7.63 2.47
CA TYR A 115 9.98 -7.82 1.23
C TYR A 115 10.44 -9.27 1.07
N VAL A 116 10.41 -9.75 -0.17
CA VAL A 116 10.86 -11.07 -0.58
C VAL A 116 11.95 -10.91 -1.62
N PHE A 117 13.07 -11.62 -1.44
CA PHE A 117 14.26 -11.54 -2.30
C PHE A 117 14.03 -12.22 -3.66
N VAL A 118 13.40 -11.50 -4.59
CA VAL A 118 13.08 -11.97 -5.95
C VAL A 118 13.24 -10.85 -6.99
N GLY A 119 13.44 -11.25 -8.26
CA GLY A 119 13.48 -10.32 -9.39
C GLY A 119 14.63 -9.31 -9.34
N ASP A 120 14.39 -8.10 -9.85
CA ASP A 120 15.39 -7.04 -10.00
C ASP A 120 15.97 -6.55 -8.66
N SER A 121 15.24 -6.74 -7.56
CA SER A 121 15.70 -6.36 -6.22
C SER A 121 17.00 -7.07 -5.81
N ARG A 122 17.32 -8.22 -6.42
CA ARG A 122 18.55 -8.98 -6.16
C ARG A 122 19.83 -8.25 -6.57
N THR A 123 19.71 -7.19 -7.38
CA THR A 123 20.83 -6.34 -7.79
C THR A 123 21.21 -5.30 -6.73
N ARG A 124 20.29 -5.02 -5.79
CA ARG A 124 20.38 -3.89 -4.85
C ARG A 124 20.22 -4.28 -3.38
N MET A 125 19.63 -5.43 -3.10
CA MET A 125 19.36 -5.95 -1.76
C MET A 125 19.93 -7.36 -1.62
N THR A 126 19.96 -7.86 -0.39
CA THR A 126 20.34 -9.23 -0.07
C THR A 126 19.18 -9.98 0.60
N ILE A 127 19.31 -11.31 0.72
CA ILE A 127 18.32 -12.13 1.45
C ILE A 127 18.18 -11.68 2.91
N GLU A 128 19.26 -11.14 3.47
CA GLU A 128 19.29 -10.58 4.82
C GLU A 128 18.32 -9.41 4.95
N ASN A 129 18.06 -8.61 3.91
CA ASN A 129 17.10 -7.51 3.98
C ASN A 129 15.63 -7.97 4.04
N MET A 130 15.34 -9.28 3.91
CA MET A 130 13.99 -9.79 4.11
C MET A 130 13.66 -9.80 5.62
N PRO A 131 12.61 -9.09 6.06
CA PRO A 131 12.23 -9.12 7.46
C PRO A 131 11.61 -10.47 7.85
N SER A 132 11.72 -10.81 9.13
CA SER A 132 10.97 -11.93 9.72
C SER A 132 9.48 -11.60 9.79
N HIS A 133 8.61 -12.62 9.86
CA HIS A 133 7.18 -12.36 10.05
C HIS A 133 6.91 -11.63 11.37
N SER A 134 7.57 -12.02 12.46
CA SER A 134 7.43 -11.37 13.77
C SER A 134 7.80 -9.89 13.73
N SER A 135 8.83 -9.49 12.97
CA SER A 135 9.17 -8.07 12.78
C SER A 135 8.07 -7.30 12.04
N VAL A 136 7.43 -7.92 11.04
CA VAL A 136 6.29 -7.32 10.34
C VAL A 136 5.10 -7.17 11.28
N VAL A 137 4.80 -8.20 12.08
CA VAL A 137 3.70 -8.15 13.07
C VAL A 137 3.95 -7.08 14.12
N GLU A 138 5.18 -6.96 14.64
CA GLU A 138 5.54 -5.92 15.61
C GLU A 138 5.37 -4.51 15.03
N PHE A 139 5.87 -4.28 13.82
CA PHE A 139 5.66 -3.03 13.09
C PHE A 139 4.16 -2.73 12.93
N SER A 140 3.37 -3.72 12.54
CA SER A 140 1.92 -3.55 12.36
C SER A 140 1.18 -3.25 13.66
N ARG A 141 1.57 -3.84 14.78
CA ARG A 141 0.99 -3.51 16.10
C ARG A 141 1.25 -2.04 16.43
N ARG A 142 2.49 -1.60 16.24
CA ARG A 142 2.90 -0.20 16.47
C ARG A 142 2.16 0.80 15.57
N ILE A 143 1.88 0.45 14.31
CA ILE A 143 1.01 1.25 13.42
C ILE A 143 -0.44 1.24 13.91
N ALA A 144 -0.98 0.07 14.23
CA ALA A 144 -2.35 -0.09 14.69
C ALA A 144 -2.62 0.74 15.96
N ASP A 145 -1.70 0.72 16.92
CA ASP A 145 -1.79 1.49 18.16
C ASP A 145 -1.85 3.01 17.90
N ARG A 146 -0.98 3.52 17.00
CA ARG A 146 -0.94 4.94 16.62
C ARG A 146 -2.24 5.41 15.97
N LEU A 147 -2.85 4.54 15.17
CA LEU A 147 -4.04 4.86 14.40
C LEU A 147 -5.35 4.43 15.08
N SER A 148 -5.28 3.87 16.30
CA SER A 148 -6.42 3.28 17.00
C SER A 148 -7.18 2.24 16.16
N LEU A 149 -6.42 1.36 15.49
CA LEU A 149 -6.90 0.25 14.66
C LEU A 149 -6.53 -1.11 15.27
N GLU A 150 -6.95 -2.21 14.65
CA GLU A 150 -6.58 -3.57 15.06
C GLU A 150 -5.94 -4.34 13.89
N ILE A 151 -5.04 -5.28 14.21
CA ILE A 151 -4.62 -6.32 13.26
C ILE A 151 -5.79 -7.28 13.10
N LEU A 152 -6.35 -7.34 11.89
CA LEU A 152 -7.51 -8.14 11.55
C LEU A 152 -7.15 -9.54 11.05
N ALA A 153 -5.97 -9.69 10.45
CA ALA A 153 -5.47 -10.97 9.95
C ALA A 153 -3.96 -10.92 9.73
N GLU A 154 -3.32 -12.09 9.72
CA GLU A 154 -1.92 -12.26 9.33
C GLU A 154 -1.74 -13.58 8.56
N ARG A 155 -0.67 -13.64 7.76
CA ARG A 155 -0.23 -14.84 7.03
C ARG A 155 1.30 -14.92 7.07
N GLU A 156 1.80 -15.88 7.83
CA GLU A 156 3.23 -16.07 8.05
C GLU A 156 4.02 -16.38 6.78
N ASP A 157 3.51 -17.30 5.94
CA ASP A 157 4.17 -17.70 4.68
C ASP A 157 4.39 -16.53 3.72
N SER A 158 3.51 -15.54 3.77
CA SER A 158 3.57 -14.32 2.95
C SER A 158 4.13 -13.11 3.71
N ARG A 159 4.48 -13.28 4.99
CA ARG A 159 5.00 -12.25 5.90
C ARG A 159 4.17 -10.98 5.84
N VAL A 160 2.85 -11.13 5.95
CA VAL A 160 1.90 -10.05 5.74
C VAL A 160 0.88 -9.99 6.87
N THR A 161 0.50 -8.78 7.23
CA THR A 161 -0.59 -8.47 8.15
C THR A 161 -1.59 -7.55 7.46
N LEU A 162 -2.82 -7.55 7.97
CA LEU A 162 -3.87 -6.65 7.56
C LEU A 162 -4.37 -5.89 8.79
N ILE A 163 -4.29 -4.57 8.75
CA ILE A 163 -4.76 -3.66 9.80
C ILE A 163 -6.03 -2.98 9.30
N GLY A 164 -6.98 -2.75 10.20
CA GLY A 164 -8.19 -1.98 9.88
C GLY A 164 -9.07 -1.78 11.11
N LYS A 165 -10.25 -1.21 10.89
CA LYS A 165 -11.23 -1.02 11.97
C LYS A 165 -11.77 -2.37 12.46
N LYS A 166 -11.98 -2.47 13.76
CA LYS A 166 -12.64 -3.63 14.38
C LYS A 166 -13.98 -3.91 13.71
N GLY A 167 -14.23 -5.17 13.35
CA GLY A 167 -15.46 -5.60 12.69
C GLY A 167 -15.55 -5.28 11.19
N SER A 168 -14.49 -4.75 10.58
CA SER A 168 -14.43 -4.56 9.12
C SER A 168 -14.69 -5.86 8.36
N LYS A 169 -15.53 -5.80 7.32
CA LYS A 169 -15.79 -6.94 6.43
C LYS A 169 -14.56 -7.20 5.54
N LEU A 170 -13.97 -8.38 5.66
CA LEU A 170 -12.77 -8.76 4.91
C LEU A 170 -13.07 -9.23 3.49
N LYS A 171 -14.21 -9.88 3.28
CA LYS A 171 -14.64 -10.33 1.94
C LYS A 171 -15.21 -9.15 1.16
N ILE A 172 -14.82 -9.04 -0.11
CA ILE A 172 -15.53 -8.19 -1.07
C ILE A 172 -16.82 -8.92 -1.46
N VAL A 173 -17.95 -8.24 -1.32
CA VAL A 173 -19.24 -8.69 -1.83
C VAL A 173 -19.68 -7.60 -2.81
N GLU A 174 -19.75 -7.95 -4.10
CA GLU A 174 -20.25 -7.06 -5.16
C GLU A 174 -21.77 -7.15 -5.28
#